data_AF-A0A9X0WAN7-F1
#
_entry.id   AF-A0A9X0WAN7-F1
#
_cell.length_a   1.000
_cell.length_b   1.000
_cell.length_c   1.000
_cell.angle_alpha   90.00
_cell.angle_beta   90.00
_cell.angle_gamma   90.00
#
_symmetry.space_group_name_H-M   'P 1'
#
loop_
_entity.id
_entity.type
_entity.pdbx_description
1 polymer ?
#
loop_
_entity_poly.entity_id
_entity_poly.type
_entity_poly.pdbx_seq_one_letter_code
_entity_poly.pdbx_strand_id
1 'polypeptide(L)'
;MSLLERASGFERSGFERAMFVFSYDISSPKNARAVRRVLKRWRLDGQLSVHEAIVTPGQAEALGVELAEQVDPETDSLIVFRLSRRGHGPVMVLSAPTAPSFARLPEGVPRFPADGIYVLAYDVRHPKRLRRVQQATRSVGIFVQRSVYVYQGSGASLAALVNRLRDLLNMQEDDCRVYVLSGADDLWFFAGSPPPLAGLGVNEMGKTELASVEG
;
A
#
# COMPACT_ATOMS: atom_id res chain seq x y z
N MET A 1 9.63 21.91 9.07
CA MET A 1 8.18 21.87 9.33
C MET A 1 7.94 21.36 10.73
N SER A 2 7.11 22.03 11.51
CA SER A 2 6.81 21.67 12.90
C SER A 2 5.76 20.56 12.99
N LEU A 3 5.74 19.81 14.10
CA LEU A 3 4.68 18.85 14.44
C LEU A 3 3.27 19.45 14.36
N LEU A 4 3.14 20.77 14.57
CA LEU A 4 1.88 21.53 14.46
C LEU A 4 1.44 21.75 12.99
N GLU A 5 2.37 21.77 12.04
CA GLU A 5 2.05 21.84 10.60
C GLU A 5 1.57 20.48 10.07
N ARG A 6 2.08 19.37 10.64
CA ARG A 6 1.57 18.00 10.37
C ARG A 6 0.15 17.81 10.93
N ALA A 7 -0.14 18.41 12.08
CA ALA A 7 -1.47 18.38 12.70
C ALA A 7 -2.51 19.20 11.93
N SER A 8 -2.13 20.34 11.35
CA SER A 8 -3.08 21.27 10.71
C SER A 8 -3.57 20.83 9.31
N GLY A 9 -2.83 19.97 8.60
CA GLY A 9 -3.36 19.22 7.46
C GLY A 9 -4.39 18.15 7.87
N PHE A 10 -4.34 17.71 9.12
CA PHE A 10 -5.13 16.61 9.69
C PHE A 10 -6.46 17.06 10.31
N GLU A 11 -6.48 18.25 10.94
CA GLU A 11 -7.61 18.74 11.74
C GLU A 11 -8.92 18.92 10.95
N ARG A 12 -8.87 19.07 9.62
CA ARG A 12 -10.10 19.13 8.81
C ARG A 12 -10.72 17.76 8.52
N SER A 13 -10.08 16.64 8.89
CA SER A 13 -10.52 15.27 8.53
C SER A 13 -10.59 14.25 9.66
N GLY A 14 -10.25 14.60 10.90
CA GLY A 14 -10.03 13.65 12.01
C GLY A 14 -11.18 12.70 12.36
N PHE A 15 -12.41 13.02 11.93
CA PHE A 15 -13.62 12.22 12.21
C PHE A 15 -14.16 11.44 11.01
N GLU A 16 -13.68 11.72 9.78
CA GLU A 16 -14.16 11.03 8.58
C GLU A 16 -13.42 9.70 8.41
N ARG A 17 -14.16 8.59 8.39
CA ARG A 17 -13.58 7.28 8.10
C ARG A 17 -13.21 7.20 6.62
N ALA A 18 -12.04 6.64 6.33
CA ALA A 18 -11.55 6.39 4.99
C ALA A 18 -11.04 4.96 4.87
N MET A 19 -10.85 4.49 3.64
CA MET A 19 -10.19 3.21 3.40
C MET A 19 -8.67 3.39 3.54
N PHE A 20 -8.08 2.58 4.41
CA PHE A 20 -6.65 2.45 4.58
C PHE A 20 -6.23 1.04 4.22
N VAL A 21 -5.04 0.92 3.66
CA VAL A 21 -4.41 -0.36 3.34
C VAL A 21 -3.13 -0.48 4.15
N PHE A 22 -3.01 -1.59 4.87
CA PHE A 22 -1.86 -1.94 5.69
C PHE A 22 -1.08 -3.04 4.98
N SER A 23 0.13 -2.72 4.54
CA SER A 23 1.02 -3.65 3.86
C SER A 23 2.29 -3.88 4.65
N TYR A 24 2.70 -5.15 4.77
CA TYR A 24 3.92 -5.51 5.48
C TYR A 24 4.75 -6.55 4.71
N ASP A 25 6.07 -6.43 4.79
CA ASP A 25 7.01 -7.47 4.37
C ASP A 25 7.81 -7.85 5.61
N ILE A 26 7.46 -8.99 6.20
CA ILE A 26 7.99 -9.44 7.50
C ILE A 26 8.71 -10.77 7.31
N SER A 27 9.98 -10.79 7.69
CA SER A 27 10.87 -11.95 7.56
C SER A 27 10.54 -13.04 8.59
N SER A 28 10.15 -12.65 9.80
CA SER A 28 9.85 -13.57 10.91
C SER A 28 8.39 -14.06 10.89
N PRO A 29 8.11 -15.38 10.75
CA PRO A 29 6.74 -15.91 10.83
C PRO A 29 6.08 -15.66 12.19
N LYS A 30 6.85 -15.43 13.26
CA LYS A 30 6.31 -15.05 14.58
C LYS A 30 5.75 -13.62 14.52
N ASN A 31 6.53 -12.66 14.03
CA ASN A 31 6.15 -11.26 13.89
C ASN A 31 4.95 -11.11 12.95
N ALA A 32 4.98 -11.79 11.79
CA ALA A 32 3.89 -11.77 10.82
C ALA A 32 2.57 -12.30 11.42
N ARG A 33 2.63 -13.33 12.27
CA ARG A 33 1.45 -13.84 13.00
C ARG A 33 0.94 -12.85 14.05
N ALA A 34 1.83 -12.12 14.72
CA ALA A 34 1.45 -11.09 15.68
C ALA A 34 0.72 -9.92 14.98
N VAL A 35 1.31 -9.38 13.91
CA VAL A 35 0.70 -8.35 13.05
C VAL A 35 -0.67 -8.79 12.54
N ARG A 36 -0.79 -10.02 12.00
CA ARG A 36 -2.08 -10.55 11.54
C ARG A 36 -3.11 -10.64 12.66
N ARG A 37 -2.72 -10.95 13.89
CA ARG A 37 -3.64 -11.05 15.02
C ARG A 37 -4.25 -9.70 15.36
N VAL A 38 -3.45 -8.65 15.31
CA VAL A 38 -3.92 -7.26 15.50
C VAL A 38 -4.86 -6.88 14.36
N LEU A 39 -4.41 -7.01 13.10
CA LEU A 39 -5.18 -6.63 11.91
C LEU A 39 -6.52 -7.37 11.75
N LYS A 40 -6.62 -8.62 12.22
CA LYS A 40 -7.87 -9.41 12.15
C LYS A 40 -9.09 -8.72 12.78
N ARG A 41 -8.88 -7.81 13.73
CA ARG A 41 -9.96 -7.07 14.41
C ARG A 41 -10.49 -5.89 13.57
N TRP A 42 -9.71 -5.44 12.61
CA TRP A 42 -9.95 -4.21 11.84
C TRP A 42 -10.22 -4.49 10.36
N ARG A 43 -9.68 -5.59 9.83
CA ARG A 43 -9.68 -5.89 8.41
C ARG A 43 -11.09 -6.16 7.87
N LEU A 44 -11.36 -5.61 6.69
CA LEU A 44 -12.53 -5.92 5.87
C LEU A 44 -12.22 -7.04 4.89
N ASP A 45 -11.07 -6.94 4.26
CA ASP A 45 -10.54 -7.90 3.29
C ASP A 45 -9.01 -7.87 3.37
N GLY A 46 -8.34 -8.83 2.75
CA GLY A 46 -6.89 -8.81 2.65
C GLY A 46 -6.26 -10.03 2.00
N GLN A 47 -5.08 -9.79 1.45
CA GLN A 47 -4.13 -10.78 0.99
C GLN A 47 -3.25 -11.25 2.15
N LEU A 48 -2.26 -12.10 1.84
CA LEU A 48 -1.31 -12.61 2.82
C LEU A 48 -0.59 -11.50 3.61
N SER A 49 -0.26 -10.39 2.94
CA SER A 49 0.56 -9.29 3.47
C SER A 49 -0.06 -7.90 3.33
N VAL A 50 -1.27 -7.79 2.76
CA VAL A 50 -1.95 -6.52 2.48
C VAL A 50 -3.37 -6.60 3.00
N HIS A 51 -3.77 -5.69 3.90
CA HIS A 51 -5.06 -5.73 4.61
C HIS A 51 -5.78 -4.40 4.47
N GLU A 52 -7.05 -4.44 4.10
CA GLU A 52 -7.90 -3.26 3.90
C GLU A 52 -8.75 -3.02 5.16
N ALA A 53 -8.85 -1.77 5.62
CA ALA A 53 -9.68 -1.38 6.76
C ALA A 53 -10.31 0.00 6.57
N ILE A 54 -11.55 0.16 7.04
CA ILE A 54 -12.22 1.46 7.10
C ILE A 54 -12.08 2.02 8.52
N VAL A 55 -11.24 3.04 8.65
CA VAL A 55 -10.87 3.66 9.93
C VAL A 55 -10.71 5.18 9.77
N THR A 56 -10.72 5.93 10.87
CA THR A 56 -10.32 7.35 10.81
C THR A 56 -8.79 7.46 10.66
N PRO A 57 -8.27 8.61 10.20
CA PRO A 57 -6.82 8.82 10.13
C PRO A 57 -6.09 8.60 11.47
N GLY A 58 -6.65 9.08 12.58
CA GLY A 58 -6.07 8.85 13.91
C GLY A 58 -6.10 7.38 14.35
N GLN A 59 -7.13 6.63 13.97
CA GLN A 59 -7.17 5.18 14.19
C GLN A 59 -6.14 4.44 13.32
N ALA A 60 -5.94 4.86 12.07
CA ALA A 60 -4.94 4.28 11.19
C ALA A 60 -3.52 4.52 11.72
N GLU A 61 -3.25 5.72 12.23
CA GLU A 61 -1.97 6.06 12.85
C GLU A 61 -1.71 5.24 14.12
N ALA A 62 -2.67 5.22 15.05
CA ALA A 62 -2.56 4.44 16.28
C ALA A 62 -2.35 2.93 15.99
N LEU A 63 -3.09 2.40 15.02
CA LEU A 63 -2.92 1.01 14.56
C LEU A 63 -1.55 0.82 13.90
N GLY A 64 -1.07 1.76 13.10
CA GLY A 64 0.27 1.72 12.51
C GLY A 64 1.37 1.64 13.57
N VAL A 65 1.26 2.42 14.64
CA VAL A 65 2.17 2.38 15.79
C VAL A 65 2.09 1.02 16.51
N GLU A 66 0.89 0.52 16.83
CA GLU A 66 0.71 -0.80 17.47
C GLU A 66 1.32 -1.93 16.64
N LEU A 67 1.18 -1.87 15.31
CA LEU A 67 1.78 -2.84 14.40
C LEU A 67 3.30 -2.69 14.31
N ALA A 68 3.83 -1.47 14.39
CA ALA A 68 5.27 -1.20 14.37
C ALA A 68 5.99 -1.83 15.57
N GLU A 69 5.32 -1.96 16.72
CA GLU A 69 5.86 -2.66 17.90
C GLU A 69 6.07 -4.17 17.68
N GLN A 70 5.45 -4.74 16.65
CA GLN A 70 5.50 -6.17 16.34
C GLN A 70 6.51 -6.53 15.24
N VAL A 71 7.17 -5.54 14.64
CA VAL A 71 8.09 -5.72 13.50
C VAL A 71 9.52 -5.35 13.88
N ASP A 72 10.49 -5.98 13.23
CA ASP A 72 11.90 -5.64 13.35
C ASP A 72 12.26 -4.59 12.27
N PRO A 73 12.55 -3.33 12.62
CA PRO A 73 12.75 -2.27 11.64
C PRO A 73 13.98 -2.49 10.74
N GLU A 74 14.92 -3.35 11.12
CA GLU A 74 16.11 -3.67 10.33
C GLU A 74 15.82 -4.67 9.22
N THR A 75 14.85 -5.57 9.42
CA THR A 75 14.59 -6.71 8.54
C THR A 75 13.18 -6.78 7.98
N ASP A 76 12.26 -5.99 8.54
CA ASP A 76 10.86 -5.92 8.19
C ASP A 76 10.48 -4.52 7.68
N SER A 77 9.37 -4.43 6.97
CA SER A 77 8.80 -3.15 6.55
C SER A 77 7.30 -3.12 6.79
N LEU A 78 6.80 -1.94 7.15
CA LEU A 78 5.37 -1.68 7.37
C LEU A 78 5.00 -0.35 6.72
N ILE A 79 4.09 -0.42 5.76
CA ILE A 79 3.58 0.72 5.00
C ILE A 79 2.07 0.76 5.16
N VAL A 80 1.54 1.93 5.47
CA VAL A 80 0.12 2.22 5.51
C VAL A 80 -0.18 3.24 4.44
N PHE A 81 -1.25 3.06 3.67
CA PHE A 81 -1.67 4.08 2.73
C PHE A 81 -3.16 4.35 2.74
N ARG A 82 -3.50 5.63 2.63
CA ARG A 82 -4.88 6.11 2.52
C ARG A 82 -5.32 6.08 1.06
N LEU A 83 -6.48 5.49 0.79
CA LEU A 83 -7.03 5.55 -0.57
C LEU A 83 -7.63 6.92 -0.87
N SER A 84 -7.55 7.35 -2.13
CA SER A 84 -8.16 8.61 -2.53
C SER A 84 -9.66 8.63 -2.26
N ARG A 85 -10.24 9.82 -2.03
CA ARG A 85 -11.70 9.98 -1.88
C ARG A 85 -12.50 9.50 -3.10
N ARG A 86 -11.86 9.31 -4.26
CA ARG A 86 -12.46 8.74 -5.48
C ARG A 86 -12.49 7.21 -5.47
N GLY A 87 -11.83 6.55 -4.52
CA GLY A 87 -11.74 5.09 -4.43
C GLY A 87 -12.15 4.58 -3.05
N HIS A 88 -13.23 3.80 -2.99
CA HIS A 88 -13.63 3.05 -1.79
C HIS A 88 -12.96 1.67 -1.69
N GLY A 89 -11.97 1.39 -2.54
CA GLY A 89 -11.31 0.09 -2.67
C GLY A 89 -10.32 0.08 -3.84
N PRO A 90 -9.79 -1.09 -4.22
CA PRO A 90 -8.97 -1.22 -5.41
C PRO A 90 -9.73 -0.76 -6.66
N VAL A 91 -9.07 0.01 -7.51
CA VAL A 91 -9.62 0.42 -8.82
C VAL A 91 -9.50 -0.70 -9.85
N MET A 92 -8.64 -1.69 -9.62
CA MET A 92 -8.53 -2.90 -10.43
C MET A 92 -8.17 -4.09 -9.54
N VAL A 93 -8.82 -5.23 -9.79
CA VAL A 93 -8.55 -6.52 -9.14
C VAL A 93 -8.35 -7.56 -10.22
N LEU A 94 -7.22 -8.26 -10.18
CA LEU A 94 -6.87 -9.38 -11.06
C LEU A 94 -6.76 -10.64 -10.20
N SER A 95 -7.88 -11.31 -9.99
CA SER A 95 -7.98 -12.58 -9.29
C SER A 95 -9.16 -13.37 -9.84
N ALA A 96 -9.27 -14.65 -9.48
CA ALA A 96 -10.50 -15.40 -9.66
C ALA A 96 -11.63 -14.65 -8.95
N PRO A 97 -12.86 -14.67 -9.50
CA PRO A 97 -14.02 -14.14 -8.81
C PRO A 97 -14.28 -15.02 -7.57
N THR A 98 -13.67 -14.68 -6.45
CA THR A 98 -14.05 -15.19 -5.15
C THR A 98 -15.22 -14.37 -4.61
N ALA A 99 -15.99 -14.96 -3.69
CA ALA A 99 -17.10 -14.37 -2.95
C ALA A 99 -16.91 -12.87 -2.69
N PRO A 100 -17.99 -12.06 -2.74
CA PRO A 100 -17.92 -10.63 -3.02
C PRO A 100 -16.88 -9.97 -2.13
N SER A 101 -15.76 -9.55 -2.74
CA SER A 101 -14.99 -8.47 -2.13
C SER A 101 -15.98 -7.33 -1.96
N PHE A 102 -16.12 -6.80 -0.74
CA PHE A 102 -16.94 -5.61 -0.52
C PHE A 102 -16.43 -4.42 -1.36
N ALA A 103 -15.25 -4.53 -1.98
CA ALA A 103 -14.92 -3.86 -3.22
C ALA A 103 -15.69 -4.48 -4.40
N ARG A 104 -17.01 -4.24 -4.47
CA ARG A 104 -17.56 -4.02 -5.81
C ARG A 104 -16.75 -2.87 -6.35
N LEU A 105 -15.98 -3.11 -7.41
CA LEU A 105 -15.54 -2.04 -8.30
C LEU A 105 -16.79 -1.15 -8.48
N PRO A 106 -16.78 0.14 -8.07
CA PRO A 106 -17.95 0.96 -8.26
C PRO A 106 -18.37 0.85 -9.72
N GLU A 107 -19.69 0.73 -9.98
CA GLU A 107 -20.20 0.90 -11.33
C GLU A 107 -19.61 2.21 -11.88
N GLY A 108 -18.80 2.10 -12.94
CA GLY A 108 -18.06 3.25 -13.48
C GLY A 108 -16.58 3.32 -13.12
N VAL A 109 -15.91 2.23 -12.73
CA VAL A 109 -14.43 2.17 -12.89
C VAL A 109 -14.12 2.61 -14.31
N PRO A 110 -13.37 3.71 -14.49
CA PRO A 110 -13.17 4.22 -15.83
C PRO A 110 -12.45 3.12 -16.62
N ARG A 111 -12.95 2.83 -17.84
CA ARG A 111 -12.36 1.81 -18.73
C ARG A 111 -10.84 2.02 -18.91
N PHE A 112 -10.38 3.24 -18.63
CA PHE A 112 -8.99 3.64 -18.57
C PHE A 112 -8.72 4.33 -17.23
N PRO A 113 -7.68 3.94 -16.47
CA PRO A 113 -7.25 4.72 -15.33
C PRO A 113 -6.88 6.14 -15.79
N ALA A 114 -6.98 7.11 -14.88
CA ALA A 114 -6.51 8.47 -15.14
C ALA A 114 -5.00 8.57 -14.87
N ASP A 115 -4.39 9.70 -15.21
CA ASP A 115 -3.04 10.00 -14.77
C ASP A 115 -3.03 10.19 -13.24
N GLY A 116 -2.01 9.69 -12.56
CA GLY A 116 -1.95 9.77 -11.10
C GLY A 116 -0.94 8.84 -10.45
N ILE A 117 -1.10 8.66 -9.14
CA ILE A 117 -0.27 7.81 -8.29
C ILE A 117 -1.10 6.58 -7.89
N TYR A 118 -0.50 5.40 -8.07
CA TYR A 118 -1.14 4.12 -7.84
C TYR A 118 -0.24 3.20 -7.02
N VAL A 119 -0.83 2.36 -6.18
CA VAL A 119 -0.14 1.26 -5.49
C VAL A 119 -0.56 -0.04 -6.13
N LEU A 120 0.41 -0.84 -6.59
CA LEU A 120 0.21 -2.19 -7.07
C LEU A 120 0.64 -3.15 -5.97
N ALA A 121 -0.30 -3.97 -5.50
CA ALA A 121 -0.05 -5.01 -4.51
C ALA A 121 -0.39 -6.38 -5.10
N TYR A 122 0.51 -7.35 -4.98
CA TYR A 122 0.26 -8.69 -5.52
C TYR A 122 0.70 -9.82 -4.58
N ASP A 123 -0.15 -10.84 -4.49
CA ASP A 123 0.09 -12.11 -3.83
C ASP A 123 0.20 -13.19 -4.91
N VAL A 124 1.45 -13.51 -5.31
CA VAL A 124 1.76 -14.46 -6.38
C VAL A 124 2.40 -15.70 -5.77
N ARG A 125 1.70 -16.84 -5.87
CA ARG A 125 2.12 -18.07 -5.17
C ARG A 125 3.34 -18.73 -5.81
N HIS A 126 3.44 -18.65 -7.13
CA HIS A 126 4.47 -19.37 -7.88
C HIS A 126 5.73 -18.51 -8.10
N PRO A 127 6.93 -18.93 -7.64
CA PRO A 127 8.15 -18.12 -7.70
C PRO A 127 8.54 -17.64 -9.12
N LYS A 128 8.33 -18.48 -10.16
CA LYS A 128 8.61 -18.07 -11.54
C LYS A 128 7.64 -16.99 -12.05
N ARG A 129 6.36 -17.04 -11.64
CA ARG A 129 5.38 -16.01 -12.01
C ARG A 129 5.69 -14.72 -11.26
N LEU A 130 6.00 -14.82 -9.96
CA LEU A 130 6.41 -13.68 -9.14
C LEU A 130 7.59 -12.92 -9.76
N ARG A 131 8.64 -13.63 -10.20
CA ARG A 131 9.80 -13.00 -10.87
C ARG A 131 9.39 -12.25 -12.15
N ARG A 132 8.51 -12.83 -12.97
CA ARG A 132 8.02 -12.20 -14.21
C ARG A 132 7.18 -10.96 -13.90
N VAL A 133 6.30 -11.04 -12.91
CA VAL A 133 5.49 -9.92 -12.42
C VAL A 133 6.39 -8.80 -11.90
N GLN A 134 7.34 -9.11 -11.01
CA GLN A 134 8.31 -8.15 -10.50
C GLN A 134 9.11 -7.47 -11.61
N GLN A 135 9.58 -8.24 -12.60
CA GLN A 135 10.30 -7.68 -13.75
C GLN A 135 9.43 -6.74 -14.58
N ALA A 136 8.16 -7.09 -14.78
CA ALA A 136 7.22 -6.24 -15.52
C ALA A 136 6.88 -4.95 -14.77
N THR A 137 6.72 -5.01 -13.45
CA THR A 137 6.38 -3.84 -12.62
C THR A 137 7.60 -2.95 -12.38
N ARG A 138 8.80 -3.52 -12.17
CA ARG A 138 10.03 -2.78 -11.90
C ARG A 138 10.47 -1.87 -13.05
N SER A 139 10.06 -2.14 -14.28
CA SER A 139 10.39 -1.26 -15.42
C SER A 139 9.67 0.08 -15.38
N VAL A 140 8.61 0.23 -14.56
CA VAL A 140 7.73 1.40 -14.56
C VAL A 140 7.31 1.87 -13.17
N GLY A 141 7.64 1.13 -12.11
CA GLY A 141 7.24 1.44 -10.74
C GLY A 141 8.41 1.48 -9.78
N ILE A 142 8.22 2.23 -8.70
CA ILE A 142 9.12 2.33 -7.55
C ILE A 142 8.86 1.13 -6.65
N PHE A 143 9.89 0.33 -6.42
CA PHE A 143 9.84 -0.78 -5.48
C PHE A 143 9.74 -0.28 -4.05
N VAL A 144 8.67 -0.64 -3.33
CA VAL A 144 8.50 -0.31 -1.91
C VAL A 144 8.61 -1.55 -1.02
N GLN A 145 8.08 -2.70 -1.44
CA GLN A 145 8.18 -3.99 -0.73
C GLN A 145 8.22 -5.14 -1.73
N ARG A 146 8.58 -6.36 -1.31
CA ARG A 146 8.67 -7.55 -2.19
C ARG A 146 7.47 -7.74 -3.12
N SER A 147 6.28 -7.41 -2.64
CA SER A 147 5.00 -7.57 -3.32
C SER A 147 4.23 -6.26 -3.55
N VAL A 148 4.86 -5.10 -3.32
CA VAL A 148 4.23 -3.78 -3.45
C VAL A 148 5.10 -2.81 -4.23
N TYR A 149 4.49 -2.13 -5.19
CA TYR A 149 5.13 -1.10 -6.01
C TYR A 149 4.26 0.15 -6.05
N VAL A 150 4.89 1.32 -6.10
CA VAL A 150 4.23 2.59 -6.39
C VAL A 150 4.46 2.94 -7.86
N TYR A 151 3.40 3.25 -8.59
CA TYR A 151 3.44 3.75 -9.96
C TYR A 151 2.98 5.20 -9.98
N GLN A 152 3.65 6.04 -10.76
CA GLN A 152 3.20 7.38 -11.07
C GLN A 152 3.36 7.64 -12.56
N GLY A 153 2.29 8.12 -13.18
CA GLY A 153 2.33 8.50 -14.59
C GLY A 153 0.98 8.34 -15.25
N SER A 154 1.02 8.07 -16.55
CA SER A 154 -0.19 8.06 -17.36
C SER A 154 -1.09 6.87 -17.04
N GLY A 155 -2.40 7.11 -17.13
CA GLY A 155 -3.40 6.04 -17.05
C GLY A 155 -3.29 5.01 -18.17
N ALA A 156 -2.93 5.45 -19.39
CA ALA A 156 -2.73 4.55 -20.52
C ALA A 156 -1.59 3.55 -20.28
N SER A 157 -0.46 4.01 -19.74
CA SER A 157 0.68 3.12 -19.44
C SER A 157 0.37 2.18 -18.27
N LEU A 158 -0.39 2.64 -17.27
CA LEU A 158 -0.89 1.76 -16.21
C LEU A 158 -1.82 0.67 -16.76
N ALA A 159 -2.74 1.01 -17.67
CA ALA A 159 -3.61 0.03 -18.32
C ALA A 159 -2.80 -1.02 -19.11
N ALA A 160 -1.76 -0.58 -19.84
CA ALA A 160 -0.86 -1.49 -20.55
C ALA A 160 -0.11 -2.42 -19.58
N LEU A 161 0.40 -1.90 -18.46
CA LEU A 161 1.02 -2.69 -17.40
C LEU A 161 0.03 -3.72 -16.84
N VAL A 162 -1.18 -3.31 -16.48
CA VAL A 162 -2.21 -4.19 -15.92
C VAL A 162 -2.58 -5.32 -16.89
N ASN A 163 -2.71 -5.02 -18.19
CA ASN A 163 -2.94 -6.06 -19.20
C ASN A 163 -1.77 -7.04 -19.27
N ARG A 164 -0.52 -6.54 -19.27
CA ARG A 164 0.66 -7.41 -19.22
C ARG A 164 0.69 -8.27 -17.95
N LEU A 165 0.31 -7.72 -16.79
CA LEU A 165 0.23 -8.48 -15.54
C LEU A 165 -0.83 -9.59 -15.62
N ARG A 166 -2.00 -9.31 -16.22
CA ARG A 166 -3.05 -10.32 -16.45
C ARG A 166 -2.52 -11.55 -17.19
N ASP A 167 -1.65 -11.35 -18.19
CA ASP A 167 -1.04 -12.46 -18.97
C ASP A 167 0.03 -13.25 -18.19
N LEU A 168 0.58 -12.68 -17.11
CA LEU A 168 1.62 -13.29 -16.29
C LEU A 168 1.07 -14.06 -15.09
N LEU A 169 -0.11 -13.65 -14.61
CA LEU A 169 -0.74 -14.15 -13.40
C LEU A 169 -1.62 -15.36 -13.71
N ASN A 170 -1.66 -16.32 -12.79
CA ASN A 170 -2.68 -17.36 -12.76
C ASN A 170 -3.86 -16.85 -11.92
N MET A 171 -4.95 -16.42 -12.56
CA MET A 171 -6.11 -15.85 -11.86
C MET A 171 -6.69 -16.78 -10.79
N GLN A 172 -6.57 -18.10 -10.93
CA GLN A 172 -7.09 -19.05 -9.94
C GLN A 172 -6.27 -19.11 -8.65
N GLU A 173 -5.02 -18.64 -8.69
CA GLU A 173 -4.05 -18.81 -7.61
C GLU A 173 -3.47 -17.49 -7.09
N ASP A 174 -3.38 -16.49 -7.97
CA ASP A 174 -2.72 -15.21 -7.72
C ASP A 174 -3.78 -14.10 -7.56
N ASP A 175 -3.46 -13.10 -6.74
CA ASP A 175 -4.27 -11.89 -6.55
C ASP A 175 -3.39 -10.66 -6.80
N CYS A 176 -3.85 -9.73 -7.63
CA CYS A 176 -3.20 -8.44 -7.85
C CYS A 176 -4.25 -7.33 -7.75
N ARG A 177 -3.98 -6.34 -6.89
CA ARG A 177 -4.84 -5.20 -6.62
C ARG A 177 -4.11 -3.91 -6.98
N VAL A 178 -4.84 -2.98 -7.58
CA VAL A 178 -4.35 -1.65 -7.90
C VAL A 178 -5.18 -0.63 -7.13
N TYR A 179 -4.51 0.21 -6.36
CA TYR A 179 -5.12 1.26 -5.54
C TYR A 179 -4.72 2.62 -6.07
N VAL A 180 -5.59 3.62 -5.94
CA VAL A 180 -5.31 5.01 -6.33
C VAL A 180 -5.07 5.86 -5.08
N LEU A 181 -4.02 6.67 -5.11
CA LEU A 181 -3.69 7.64 -4.06
C LEU A 181 -4.04 9.06 -4.51
N SER A 182 -4.33 9.95 -3.57
CA SER A 182 -4.55 11.38 -3.86
C SER A 182 -3.23 12.13 -4.04
N GLY A 183 -2.19 11.68 -3.34
CA GLY A 183 -0.86 12.25 -3.35
C GLY A 183 0.14 11.36 -2.61
N ALA A 184 1.41 11.76 -2.59
CA ALA A 184 2.44 11.03 -1.85
C ALA A 184 2.25 11.08 -0.33
N ASP A 185 1.59 12.12 0.20
CA ASP A 185 1.27 12.25 1.63
C ASP A 185 0.29 11.19 2.15
N ASP A 186 -0.35 10.45 1.23
CA ASP A 186 -1.18 9.29 1.57
C ASP A 186 -0.33 8.03 1.87
N LEU A 187 1.01 8.07 1.74
CA LEU A 187 1.93 6.96 2.06
C LEU A 187 2.63 7.18 3.40
N TRP A 188 2.41 6.29 4.35
CA TRP A 188 2.98 6.35 5.69
C TRP A 188 3.90 5.14 5.92
N PHE A 189 5.15 5.40 6.28
CA PHE A 189 6.15 4.37 6.57
C PHE A 189 6.33 4.26 8.09
N PHE A 190 5.97 3.12 8.65
CA PHE A 190 6.06 2.86 10.10
C PHE A 190 7.27 2.01 10.47
N ALA A 191 7.79 1.21 9.53
CA ALA A 191 9.00 0.42 9.72
C ALA A 191 9.71 0.14 8.39
N GLY A 192 11.02 -0.09 8.47
CA GLY A 192 11.90 -0.24 7.32
C GLY A 192 12.35 1.10 6.74
N SER A 193 13.36 1.06 5.87
CA SER A 193 13.83 2.25 5.16
C SER A 193 12.89 2.59 4.01
N PRO A 194 12.29 3.80 3.95
CA PRO A 194 11.50 4.21 2.80
C PRO A 194 12.40 4.24 1.56
N PRO A 195 11.95 3.74 0.39
CA PRO A 195 12.72 3.88 -0.83
C PRO A 195 12.82 5.36 -1.21
N PRO A 196 13.79 5.74 -2.06
CA PRO A 196 13.82 7.07 -2.62
C PRO A 196 12.54 7.27 -3.45
N LEU A 197 11.62 8.06 -2.90
CA LEU A 197 10.38 8.46 -3.58
C LEU A 197 10.61 9.67 -4.50
N ALA A 198 11.87 10.03 -4.75
CA ALA A 198 12.26 11.07 -5.70
C ALA A 198 11.58 10.81 -7.06
N GLY A 199 10.73 11.75 -7.47
CA GLY A 199 9.85 11.61 -8.64
C GLY A 199 8.36 11.71 -8.28
N LEU A 200 7.94 11.21 -7.11
CA LEU A 200 6.55 11.26 -6.63
C LEU A 200 6.10 12.65 -6.12
N GLY A 201 6.96 13.67 -6.27
CA GLY A 201 6.73 15.01 -5.71
C GLY A 201 6.92 15.08 -4.19
N VAL A 202 7.49 14.05 -3.57
CA VAL A 202 7.79 14.02 -2.13
C VAL A 202 9.08 14.79 -1.90
N ASN A 203 9.02 15.86 -1.10
CA ASN A 203 10.23 16.52 -0.62
C ASN A 203 11.05 15.50 0.20
N GLU A 204 12.35 15.37 -0.08
CA GLU A 204 13.29 14.53 0.67
C GLU A 204 13.57 15.07 2.10
N MET A 205 12.55 15.47 2.85
CA MET A 205 12.66 15.84 4.26
C MET A 205 12.06 14.73 5.14
N GLY A 206 12.79 13.62 5.21
CA GLY A 206 12.53 12.51 6.14
C GLY A 206 13.81 11.91 6.74
N LYS A 207 14.97 12.46 6.42
CA LYS A 207 16.25 12.12 7.04
C LYS A 207 16.75 13.31 7.86
N THR A 208 16.40 13.37 9.14
CA THR A 208 17.20 14.13 10.12
C THR A 208 17.11 13.44 11.48
N GLU A 209 18.22 12.76 11.80
CA GLU A 209 18.85 12.58 13.11
C GLU A 209 18.03 11.98 14.28
N LEU A 210 18.07 10.65 14.36
CA LEU A 210 18.37 9.97 15.62
C LEU A 210 19.88 9.68 15.64
N ALA A 211 20.67 10.71 15.92
CA ALA A 211 22.08 10.54 16.27
C ALA A 211 22.42 11.52 17.40
N SER A 212 22.84 10.94 18.53
CA SER A 212 23.69 11.55 19.56
C SER A 212 23.04 12.59 20.49
N VAL A 213 22.42 12.09 21.57
CA VAL A 213 22.57 12.70 22.90
C VAL A 213 23.23 11.66 23.82
N GLU A 214 24.54 11.54 23.67
CA GLU A 214 25.43 11.11 24.76
C GLU A 214 26.52 12.19 24.85
N GLY A 215 26.67 12.80 26.03
CA GLY A 215 27.70 13.79 26.35
C GLY A 215 27.15 15.14 26.81
#